data_AF-A0A4Q3M1Q7-F1
#
_entry.id   AF-A0A4Q3M1Q7-F1
#
_cell.length_a   1.000
_cell.length_b   1.000
_cell.length_c   1.000
_cell.angle_alpha   90.00
_cell.angle_beta   90.00
_cell.angle_gamma   90.00
#
_symmetry.space_group_name_H-M   'P 1'
#
loop_
_entity.id
_entity.type
_entity.pdbx_description
1 polymer ?
#
loop_
_entity_poly.entity_id
_entity_poly.type
_entity_poly.pdbx_seq_one_letter_code
_entity_poly.pdbx_strand_id
1 'polypeptide(L)'
;MPLEASLAAVEAQLQDVRAALLAADPLTLETATAQLRAAATTLAHALERAPARAAWPDGAQERVKTIASELAMQRDQLARLLALTERQAASLLPPVAGVATYGSNAATRSPTGARIYRAPG
;
A
#
# COMPACT_ATOMS: atom_id res chain seq x y z
N MET A 1 2.93 -31.87 -0.27
CA MET A 1 1.89 -31.43 0.69
C MET A 1 0.53 -31.59 0.04
N PRO A 2 -0.47 -32.18 0.72
CA PRO A 2 -1.81 -32.36 0.15
C PRO A 2 -2.53 -31.01 -0.02
N LEU A 3 -3.46 -30.94 -0.98
CA LEU A 3 -4.22 -29.73 -1.31
C LEU A 3 -4.96 -29.15 -0.09
N GLU A 4 -5.58 -30.03 0.70
CA GLU A 4 -6.31 -29.64 1.91
C GLU A 4 -5.41 -28.93 2.93
N ALA A 5 -4.22 -29.47 3.20
CA ALA A 5 -3.27 -28.83 4.09
C ALA A 5 -2.75 -27.50 3.54
N SER A 6 -2.67 -27.34 2.21
CA SER A 6 -2.24 -26.06 1.61
C SER A 6 -3.31 -24.99 1.74
N LEU A 7 -4.59 -25.36 1.63
CA LEU A 7 -5.69 -24.42 1.86
C LEU A 7 -5.72 -23.96 3.31
N ALA A 8 -5.65 -24.90 4.26
CA ALA A 8 -5.63 -24.57 5.68
C ALA A 8 -4.43 -23.68 6.06
N ALA A 9 -3.25 -23.94 5.48
CA ALA A 9 -2.06 -23.12 5.72
C ALA A 9 -2.23 -21.68 5.23
N VAL A 10 -2.80 -21.47 4.04
CA VAL A 10 -3.06 -20.11 3.52
C VAL A 10 -4.11 -19.39 4.36
N GLU A 11 -5.17 -20.08 4.78
CA GLU A 11 -6.21 -19.50 5.64
C GLU A 11 -5.67 -19.07 7.00
N ALA A 12 -4.85 -19.89 7.64
CA ALA A 12 -4.18 -19.53 8.90
C ALA A 12 -3.31 -18.28 8.70
N GLN A 13 -2.50 -18.27 7.64
CA GLN A 13 -1.59 -17.16 7.38
C GLN A 13 -2.32 -15.86 7.03
N LEU A 14 -3.50 -15.93 6.42
CA LEU A 14 -4.38 -14.77 6.23
C LEU A 14 -4.85 -14.18 7.55
N GLN A 15 -5.16 -15.01 8.55
CA GLN A 15 -5.50 -14.55 9.89
C GLN A 15 -4.30 -13.90 10.59
N ASP A 16 -3.12 -14.49 10.46
CA ASP A 16 -1.90 -13.95 11.08
C ASP A 16 -1.53 -12.58 10.50
N VAL A 17 -1.66 -12.39 9.18
CA VAL A 17 -1.47 -11.07 8.55
C VAL A 17 -2.49 -10.05 9.07
N ARG A 18 -3.76 -10.44 9.26
CA ARG A 18 -4.78 -9.55 9.85
C ARG A 18 -4.45 -9.17 11.28
N ALA A 19 -4.02 -10.14 12.09
CA ALA A 19 -3.62 -9.91 13.47
C ALA A 19 -2.42 -8.96 13.54
N ALA A 20 -1.41 -9.16 12.69
CA ALA A 20 -0.24 -8.29 12.60
C ALA A 20 -0.60 -6.86 12.18
N LEU A 21 -1.52 -6.69 11.23
CA LEU A 21 -2.04 -5.37 10.83
C LEU A 21 -2.74 -4.66 11.98
N LEU A 22 -3.56 -5.38 12.76
CA LEU A 22 -4.28 -4.82 13.91
C LEU A 22 -3.34 -4.46 15.07
N ALA A 23 -2.26 -5.24 15.25
CA ALA A 23 -1.24 -4.98 16.25
C ALA A 23 -0.34 -3.78 15.91
N ALA A 24 -0.40 -3.27 14.67
CA ALA A 24 0.47 -2.21 14.15
C ALA A 24 1.97 -2.51 14.32
N ASP A 25 2.33 -3.80 14.29
CA ASP A 25 3.72 -4.27 14.38
C ASP A 25 4.27 -4.53 12.97
N PRO A 26 5.17 -3.66 12.46
CA PRO A 26 5.69 -3.77 11.11
C PRO A 26 6.59 -5.01 10.91
N LEU A 27 7.31 -5.46 11.93
CA LEU A 27 8.22 -6.61 11.81
C LEU A 27 7.42 -7.92 11.75
N THR A 28 6.42 -8.03 12.61
CA THR A 28 5.49 -9.17 12.59
C THR A 28 4.69 -9.19 11.29
N LEU A 29 4.29 -8.03 10.76
CA LEU A 29 3.61 -7.93 9.48
C LEU A 29 4.49 -8.37 8.30
N GLU A 30 5.75 -7.94 8.26
CA GLU A 30 6.70 -8.36 7.22
C GLU A 30 6.88 -9.89 7.23
N THR A 31 7.08 -10.47 8.42
CA THR A 31 7.22 -11.91 8.58
C THR A 31 5.95 -12.65 8.14
N ALA A 32 4.78 -12.19 8.58
CA ALA A 32 3.51 -12.82 8.25
C ALA A 32 3.18 -12.73 6.75
N THR A 33 3.54 -11.62 6.08
CA THR A 33 3.32 -11.47 4.63
C THR A 33 4.29 -12.30 3.79
N ALA A 34 5.54 -12.46 4.23
CA ALA A 34 6.50 -13.37 3.60
C ALA A 34 6.02 -14.83 3.69
N GLN A 35 5.53 -15.25 4.86
CA GLN A 35 4.94 -16.57 5.06
C GLN A 35 3.66 -16.77 4.22
N LEU A 36 2.81 -15.73 4.08
CA LEU A 36 1.61 -15.78 3.22
C LEU A 36 1.96 -16.05 1.77
N ARG A 37 2.99 -15.36 1.26
CA ARG A 37 3.48 -15.58 -0.10
C ARG A 37 3.99 -17.01 -0.28
N ALA A 38 4.77 -17.53 0.66
CA ALA A 38 5.27 -18.90 0.61
C ALA A 38 4.16 -19.96 0.65
N ALA A 39 3.14 -19.76 1.51
CA ALA A 39 1.98 -20.62 1.59
C ALA A 39 1.15 -20.58 0.29
N ALA A 40 0.95 -19.39 -0.28
CA ALA A 40 0.24 -19.22 -1.56
C ALA A 40 0.97 -19.89 -2.74
N THR A 41 2.30 -19.79 -2.82
CA THR A 41 3.10 -20.52 -3.82
C THR A 41 2.96 -22.03 -3.64
N THR A 42 2.96 -22.50 -2.38
CA THR A 42 2.76 -23.92 -2.09
C THR A 42 1.38 -24.40 -2.51
N LEU A 43 0.33 -23.59 -2.28
CA LEU A 43 -1.03 -23.86 -2.73
C LEU A 43 -1.13 -23.89 -4.26
N ALA A 44 -0.50 -22.94 -4.96
CA ALA A 44 -0.46 -22.94 -6.42
C ALA A 44 0.13 -24.23 -6.98
N HIS A 45 1.28 -24.66 -6.45
CA HIS A 45 1.88 -25.94 -6.84
C HIS A 45 1.03 -27.15 -6.44
N ALA A 46 0.28 -27.09 -5.33
CA ALA A 46 -0.64 -28.17 -4.96
C ALA A 46 -1.82 -28.27 -5.93
N LEU A 47 -2.34 -27.13 -6.41
CA LEU A 47 -3.42 -27.05 -7.40
C LEU A 47 -2.96 -27.53 -8.79
N GLU A 48 -1.74 -27.19 -9.22
CA GLU A 48 -1.16 -27.65 -10.49
C GLU A 48 -1.00 -29.18 -10.54
N ARG A 49 -0.69 -29.79 -9.40
CA ARG A 49 -0.51 -31.25 -9.26
C ARG A 49 -1.80 -31.97 -8.90
N ALA A 50 -2.86 -31.23 -8.56
CA ALA A 50 -4.11 -31.83 -8.14
C ALA A 50 -4.76 -32.57 -9.32
N PRO A 51 -5.43 -33.70 -9.06
CA PRO A 51 -6.24 -34.36 -10.07
C PRO A 51 -7.37 -33.44 -10.55
N ALA A 52 -8.09 -33.87 -11.58
CA ALA A 52 -9.25 -33.17 -12.11
C ALA A 52 -10.17 -32.69 -10.97
N ARG A 53 -10.82 -31.55 -11.17
CA ARG A 53 -11.58 -30.84 -10.12
C ARG A 53 -12.65 -31.69 -9.41
N ALA A 54 -13.12 -32.75 -10.06
CA ALA A 54 -14.04 -33.74 -9.49
C ALA A 54 -13.44 -34.59 -8.35
N ALA A 55 -12.11 -34.67 -8.24
CA ALA A 55 -11.39 -35.41 -7.20
C ALA A 55 -10.84 -34.49 -6.10
N TRP A 56 -11.25 -33.22 -6.07
CA TRP A 56 -10.88 -32.31 -4.99
C TRP A 56 -11.66 -32.63 -3.72
N PRO A 57 -11.11 -32.32 -2.53
CA PRO A 57 -11.86 -32.38 -1.28
C PRO A 57 -13.13 -31.53 -1.35
N ASP A 58 -14.17 -31.97 -0.66
CA ASP A 58 -15.44 -31.25 -0.60
C ASP A 58 -15.23 -29.81 -0.12
N GLY A 59 -15.84 -28.85 -0.81
CA GLY A 59 -15.72 -27.43 -0.48
C GLY A 59 -14.38 -26.77 -0.84
N ALA A 60 -13.37 -27.51 -1.30
CA ALA A 60 -12.06 -26.94 -1.65
C ALA A 60 -12.15 -25.84 -2.71
N GLN A 61 -13.03 -26.00 -3.71
CA GLN A 61 -13.25 -24.98 -4.73
C GLN A 61 -13.80 -23.68 -4.15
N GLU A 62 -14.73 -23.76 -3.20
CA GLU A 62 -15.32 -22.57 -2.58
C GLU A 62 -14.28 -21.86 -1.72
N ARG A 63 -13.49 -22.62 -0.94
CA ARG A 63 -12.38 -22.07 -0.15
C ARG A 63 -11.36 -21.34 -1.00
N VAL A 64 -10.98 -21.89 -2.16
CA VAL A 64 -10.08 -21.19 -3.11
C VAL A 64 -10.67 -19.85 -3.55
N LYS A 65 -11.98 -19.79 -3.83
CA LYS A 65 -12.66 -18.53 -4.20
C LYS A 65 -12.69 -17.55 -3.03
N THR A 66 -12.97 -18.02 -1.82
CA THR A 66 -12.95 -17.21 -0.61
C THR A 66 -11.56 -16.63 -0.36
N ILE A 67 -10.51 -17.45 -0.43
CA ILE A 67 -9.12 -16.99 -0.30
C ILE A 67 -8.81 -15.91 -1.35
N ALA A 68 -9.23 -16.11 -2.60
CA ALA A 68 -9.01 -15.14 -3.66
C ALA A 68 -9.73 -13.80 -3.42
N SER A 69 -10.99 -13.82 -2.93
CA SER A 69 -11.74 -12.60 -2.63
C SER A 69 -11.15 -11.87 -1.42
N GLU A 70 -10.74 -12.59 -0.38
CA GLU A 70 -10.12 -12.02 0.81
C GLU A 70 -8.77 -11.35 0.49
N LEU A 71 -7.93 -11.99 -0.31
CA LEU A 71 -6.66 -11.42 -0.77
C LEU A 71 -6.85 -10.14 -1.58
N ALA A 72 -7.85 -10.11 -2.47
CA ALA A 72 -8.17 -8.93 -3.26
C ALA A 72 -8.61 -7.77 -2.34
N MET A 73 -9.49 -8.04 -1.38
CA MET A 73 -9.95 -7.06 -0.41
C MET A 73 -8.79 -6.51 0.44
N GLN A 74 -7.90 -7.37 0.93
CA GLN A 74 -6.72 -6.96 1.71
C GLN A 74 -5.79 -6.05 0.90
N ARG A 75 -5.51 -6.41 -0.35
CA ARG A 75 -4.69 -5.58 -1.25
C ARG A 75 -5.30 -4.20 -1.44
N ASP A 76 -6.62 -4.14 -1.65
CA ASP A 76 -7.31 -2.87 -1.86
C ASP A 76 -7.32 -2.00 -0.59
N GLN A 77 -7.43 -2.61 0.60
CA GLN A 77 -7.30 -1.91 1.89
C GLN A 77 -5.89 -1.35 2.08
N LEU A 78 -4.85 -2.15 1.81
CA LEU A 78 -3.46 -1.71 1.90
C LEU A 78 -3.14 -0.59 0.91
N ALA A 79 -3.64 -0.67 -0.32
CA ALA A 79 -3.47 0.40 -1.31
C ALA A 79 -4.08 1.73 -0.84
N ARG A 80 -5.24 1.69 -0.18
CA ARG A 80 -5.87 2.88 0.43
C ARG A 80 -5.06 3.42 1.60
N LEU A 81 -4.53 2.55 2.46
CA LEU A 81 -3.67 2.94 3.58
C LEU A 81 -2.39 3.61 3.06
N LEU A 82 -1.73 3.05 2.05
CA LEU A 82 -0.55 3.64 1.42
C LEU A 82 -0.87 5.05 0.88
N ALA A 83 -1.95 5.20 0.11
CA ALA A 83 -2.36 6.50 -0.41
C ALA A 83 -2.67 7.53 0.70
N LEU A 84 -3.22 7.09 1.83
CA LEU A 84 -3.45 7.96 2.99
C LEU A 84 -2.13 8.37 3.64
N THR A 85 -1.21 7.42 3.86
CA THR A 85 0.10 7.69 4.45
C THR A 85 0.96 8.59 3.56
N GLU A 86 0.90 8.44 2.24
CA GLU A 86 1.57 9.32 1.28
C GLU A 86 1.05 10.77 1.37
N ARG A 87 -0.27 10.96 1.48
CA ARG A 87 -0.86 12.30 1.70
C ARG A 87 -0.46 12.90 3.03
N GLN A 88 -0.41 12.10 4.09
CA GLN A 88 0.05 12.54 5.41
C GLN A 88 1.53 12.93 5.37
N ALA A 89 2.38 12.11 4.75
CA ALA A 89 3.80 12.41 4.57
C ALA A 89 3.99 13.71 3.78
N ALA A 90 3.27 13.90 2.68
CA ALA A 90 3.32 15.11 1.87
C ALA A 90 2.90 16.38 2.64
N SER A 91 2.01 16.26 3.63
CA SER A 91 1.62 17.38 4.49
C SER A 91 2.67 17.77 5.54
N LEU A 92 3.54 16.83 5.92
CA LEU A 92 4.61 17.04 6.90
C LEU A 92 5.90 17.52 6.26
N LEU A 93 6.11 17.18 4.98
CA LEU A 93 7.22 17.71 4.20
C LEU A 93 6.99 19.21 3.94
N PRO A 94 7.97 20.09 4.23
CA PRO A 94 7.84 21.49 3.87
C PRO A 94 7.67 21.59 2.35
N PRO A 95 6.82 22.51 1.86
CA PRO A 95 6.70 22.73 0.43
C PRO A 95 8.09 22.98 -0.15
N VAL A 96 8.45 22.25 -1.21
CA VAL A 96 9.75 22.37 -1.89
C VAL A 96 9.96 23.85 -2.19
N ALA A 97 10.95 24.45 -1.54
CA ALA A 97 11.22 25.87 -1.62
C ALA A 97 11.44 26.27 -3.07
N GLY A 98 10.58 27.15 -3.59
CA GLY A 98 10.70 27.62 -4.97
C GLY A 98 9.58 28.54 -5.45
N VAL A 99 8.38 28.46 -4.87
CA VAL A 99 7.30 29.39 -5.22
C VAL A 99 6.63 29.90 -3.93
N ALA A 100 7.28 30.88 -3.31
CA ALA A 100 6.59 31.76 -2.38
C ALA A 100 5.64 32.63 -3.21
N THR A 101 4.36 32.25 -3.30
CA THR A 101 3.37 33.01 -4.09
C THR A 101 3.12 34.40 -3.51
N TYR A 102 3.45 34.66 -2.24
CA TYR A 102 3.42 36.01 -1.68
C TYR A 102 4.55 36.21 -0.66
N GLY A 103 5.46 37.16 -0.91
CA GLY A 103 6.36 37.73 0.10
C GLY A 103 7.86 37.61 -0.20
N SER A 104 8.39 38.38 -1.16
CA SER A 104 9.78 38.83 -1.13
C SER A 104 9.83 40.35 -1.23
N ASN A 105 9.26 41.00 -0.22
CA ASN A 105 9.39 42.42 0.05
C ASN A 105 10.07 42.60 1.40
N ALA A 106 11.33 42.19 1.48
CA ALA A 106 12.25 42.57 2.54
C ALA A 106 13.54 43.13 1.92
N ALA A 107 13.47 44.43 1.60
CA ALA A 107 14.52 45.43 1.66
C ALA A 107 15.95 45.08 1.18
N THR A 108 16.27 45.52 -0.04
CA THR A 108 17.56 46.16 -0.34
C THR A 108 17.32 47.60 -0.78
N ARG A 109 17.56 48.53 0.14
CA ARG A 109 17.51 49.97 -0.08
C ARG A 109 18.68 50.34 -1.01
N SER A 110 18.43 50.48 -2.32
CA SER A 110 19.38 51.05 -3.28
C SER A 110 18.95 52.47 -3.66
N PRO A 111 19.78 53.52 -3.46
CA PRO A 111 19.44 54.88 -3.84
C PRO A 111 19.85 55.13 -5.29
N THR A 112 18.98 54.83 -6.25
CA THR A 112 19.24 55.18 -7.65
C THR A 112 17.96 55.56 -8.39
N GLY A 113 17.63 56.86 -8.27
CA GLY A 113 17.04 57.72 -9.29
C GLY A 113 15.88 57.19 -10.15
N ALA A 114 14.66 57.35 -9.68
CA ALA A 114 13.49 57.37 -10.57
C ALA A 114 13.39 58.74 -11.27
N ARG A 115 13.71 58.79 -12.57
CA ARG A 115 13.46 59.97 -13.42
C ARG A 115 11.98 60.05 -13.75
N ILE A 116 11.28 60.95 -13.07
CA ILE A 116 9.88 61.28 -13.32
C ILE A 116 9.84 62.12 -14.61
N TYR A 117 9.35 61.56 -15.72
CA TYR A 117 9.05 62.34 -16.92
C TYR A 117 7.76 63.14 -16.68
N ARG A 118 7.87 64.46 -16.64
CA ARG A 118 6.73 65.39 -16.70
C ARG A 118 6.80 66.09 -18.06
N ALA A 119 5.82 65.88 -18.93
CA ALA A 119 5.64 66.69 -20.13
C ALA A 119 4.72 67.90 -19.81
N PRO A 120 5.04 69.10 -20.29
CA PRO A 120 4.27 70.33 -20.07
C PRO A 120 3.05 70.42 -21.01
N GLY A 121 2.13 71.32 -20.67
CA GLY A 121 0.89 71.57 -21.40
C GLY A 121 1.05 72.30 -22.73
#